data_AF-A0A7L1U449-F1
#
_entry.id   AF-A0A7L1U449-F1
#
_cell.length_a   1.000
_cell.length_b   1.000
_cell.length_c   1.000
_cell.angle_alpha   90.00
_cell.angle_beta   90.00
_cell.angle_gamma   90.00
#
_symmetry.space_group_name_H-M   'P 1'
#
loop_
_entity.id
_entity.type
_entity.pdbx_description
1 polymer ?
#
loop_
_entity_poly.entity_id
_entity_poly.type
_entity_poly.pdbx_seq_one_letter_code
_entity_poly.pdbx_strand_id
1 'polypeptide(L)'
;MQGPCGSCWTFSTTGCLESAIAIATGKLLSLAEQQLVDCAQAFNNHGCSGGLPSQAFEYILYNRGLMGEDSYPYRAKPGLSMAWLLVLGWSQPSQEVRAELDPLLQYDEDGMVEAVGKHNPVSFAFEVTSDFMHYRKGVYSNPRCEHTPDKVNHAVLAVGYGEENGT
;
A
#
# COMPACT_ATOMS: atom_id res chain seq x y z
N MET A 1 5.87 6.97 8.22
CA MET A 1 5.92 8.20 7.40
C MET A 1 6.82 7.96 6.21
N GLN A 2 6.39 8.30 4.99
CA GLN A 2 7.18 8.02 3.78
C GLN A 2 8.36 8.98 3.51
N GLY A 3 8.39 10.16 4.13
CA GLY A 3 9.46 11.14 3.87
C GLY A 3 9.55 11.59 2.40
N PRO A 4 10.73 12.03 1.92
CA PRO A 4 10.93 12.52 0.55
C PRO A 4 11.09 11.38 -0.47
N CYS A 5 10.24 10.36 -0.39
CA CYS A 5 10.24 9.18 -1.24
C CYS A 5 8.81 8.92 -1.72
N GLY A 6 8.60 8.79 -3.02
CA GLY A 6 7.31 8.47 -3.65
C GLY A 6 6.90 7.01 -3.44
N SER A 7 6.86 6.57 -2.18
CA SER A 7 6.60 5.19 -1.74
C SER A 7 5.26 5.04 -1.02
N CYS A 8 4.33 5.99 -1.16
CA CYS A 8 2.98 5.87 -0.61
C CYS A 8 2.30 4.52 -0.89
N TRP A 9 2.55 3.95 -2.08
CA TRP A 9 2.09 2.62 -2.48
C TRP A 9 2.55 1.50 -1.53
N THR A 10 3.76 1.58 -0.96
CA THR A 10 4.25 0.57 -0.01
C THR A 10 3.50 0.66 1.30
N PHE A 11 3.25 1.87 1.82
CA PHE A 11 2.48 2.10 3.04
C PHE A 11 1.01 1.70 2.90
N SER A 12 0.41 1.96 1.73
CA SER A 12 -0.93 1.48 1.41
C SER A 12 -0.98 -0.05 1.39
N THR A 13 0.05 -0.69 0.82
CA THR A 13 0.17 -2.16 0.75
C THR A 13 0.35 -2.78 2.12
N THR A 14 1.32 -2.32 2.92
CA THR A 14 1.60 -2.83 4.26
C THR A 14 0.41 -2.61 5.16
N GLY A 15 -0.18 -1.41 5.20
CA GLY A 15 -1.34 -1.13 6.05
C GLY A 15 -2.57 -2.00 5.73
N CYS A 16 -2.85 -2.26 4.46
CA CYS A 16 -3.90 -3.20 4.05
C CYS A 16 -3.60 -4.61 4.56
N LEU A 17 -2.39 -5.10 4.32
CA LEU A 17 -2.02 -6.46 4.70
C LEU A 17 -1.93 -6.66 6.22
N GLU A 18 -1.38 -5.69 6.94
CA GLU A 18 -1.35 -5.65 8.40
C GLU A 18 -2.76 -5.71 8.98
N SER A 19 -3.69 -4.95 8.40
CA SER A 19 -5.10 -4.94 8.81
C SER A 19 -5.75 -6.30 8.55
N ALA A 20 -5.54 -6.89 7.38
CA ALA A 20 -6.06 -8.21 7.06
C ALA A 20 -5.53 -9.29 8.03
N ILE A 21 -4.24 -9.26 8.35
CA ILE A 21 -3.62 -10.17 9.34
C ILE A 21 -4.21 -9.93 10.74
N ALA A 22 -4.36 -8.67 11.14
CA ALA A 22 -4.93 -8.32 12.44
C ALA A 22 -6.39 -8.78 12.57
N ILE A 23 -7.20 -8.63 11.53
CA ILE A 23 -8.60 -9.11 11.49
C ILE A 23 -8.66 -10.63 11.56
N ALA A 24 -7.82 -11.33 10.78
CA ALA A 24 -7.85 -12.79 10.71
C ALA A 24 -7.28 -13.47 11.96
N THR A 25 -6.28 -12.87 12.62
CA THR A 25 -5.48 -13.54 13.66
C THR A 25 -5.50 -12.86 15.02
N GLY A 26 -6.02 -11.62 15.11
CA GLY A 26 -5.94 -10.78 16.31
C GLY A 26 -4.55 -10.21 16.59
N LYS A 27 -3.58 -10.37 15.68
CA LYS A 27 -2.20 -9.87 15.85
C LYS A 27 -1.92 -8.76 14.84
N LEU A 28 -1.68 -7.56 15.36
CA LEU A 28 -1.19 -6.46 14.54
C LEU A 28 0.33 -6.58 14.37
N LEU A 29 0.77 -6.59 13.12
CA LEU A 29 2.18 -6.58 12.74
C LEU A 29 2.54 -5.21 12.18
N SER A 30 3.84 -4.92 12.15
CA SER A 30 4.40 -3.82 11.37
C SER A 30 5.33 -4.42 10.33
N LEU A 31 4.97 -4.29 9.06
CA LEU A 31 5.63 -4.89 7.91
C LEU A 31 6.56 -3.89 7.23
N ALA A 32 7.62 -4.39 6.63
CA ALA A 32 8.69 -3.56 6.07
C ALA A 32 8.32 -2.95 4.72
N GLU A 33 7.93 -1.67 4.70
CA GLU A 33 7.78 -0.92 3.45
C GLU A 33 9.08 -0.90 2.63
N GLN A 34 10.23 -0.87 3.31
CA GLN A 34 11.53 -0.80 2.65
C GLN A 34 11.81 -2.03 1.79
N GLN A 35 11.31 -3.20 2.17
CA GLN A 35 11.44 -4.39 1.35
C GLN A 35 10.71 -4.21 0.02
N LEU A 36 9.51 -3.61 0.02
CA LEU A 36 8.78 -3.30 -1.21
C LEU A 36 9.54 -2.27 -2.07
N VAL A 37 10.06 -1.21 -1.44
CA VAL A 37 10.88 -0.19 -2.13
C VAL A 37 12.08 -0.83 -2.84
N ASP A 38 12.74 -1.78 -2.18
CA ASP A 38 14.02 -2.32 -2.61
C ASP A 38 13.89 -3.57 -3.49
N CYS A 39 12.77 -4.30 -3.44
CA CYS A 39 12.71 -5.67 -3.97
C CYS A 39 11.57 -5.95 -4.96
N ALA A 40 10.55 -5.09 -5.06
CA ALA A 40 9.35 -5.39 -5.84
C ALA A 40 9.44 -4.97 -7.33
N GLN A 41 10.63 -4.63 -7.84
CA GLN A 41 10.77 -4.05 -9.18
C GLN A 41 10.48 -5.03 -10.32
N ALA A 42 10.63 -6.33 -10.08
CA ALA A 42 10.22 -7.37 -11.03
C ALA A 42 8.70 -7.38 -11.31
N PHE A 43 7.91 -6.71 -10.47
CA PHE A 43 6.46 -6.57 -10.58
C PHE A 43 6.05 -5.17 -11.04
N ASN A 44 6.92 -4.46 -11.77
CA ASN A 44 6.65 -3.12 -12.32
C ASN A 44 6.47 -2.01 -11.25
N ASN A 45 7.05 -2.22 -10.07
CA ASN A 45 7.20 -1.17 -9.05
C ASN A 45 8.55 -0.46 -9.19
N HIS A 46 8.64 0.80 -8.78
CA HIS A 46 9.78 1.67 -9.06
C HIS A 46 10.35 2.34 -7.79
N GLY A 47 10.20 1.68 -6.63
CA GLY A 47 10.73 2.17 -5.36
C GLY A 47 10.18 3.55 -4.99
N CYS A 48 11.07 4.54 -4.84
CA CYS A 48 10.67 5.93 -4.55
C CYS A 48 10.09 6.68 -5.76
N SER A 49 10.08 6.10 -6.96
CA SER A 49 9.47 6.68 -8.15
C SER A 49 8.03 6.24 -8.39
N GLY A 50 7.44 5.50 -7.44
CA GLY A 50 6.06 5.02 -7.51
C GLY A 50 5.95 3.50 -7.66
N GLY A 51 4.71 3.03 -7.64
CA GLY A 51 4.33 1.63 -7.68
C GLY A 51 2.83 1.50 -7.39
N LEU A 52 2.29 0.28 -7.49
CA LEU A 52 0.87 0.02 -7.25
C LEU A 52 0.70 -1.04 -6.16
N PRO A 53 -0.27 -0.87 -5.23
CA PRO A 53 -0.55 -1.88 -4.22
C PRO A 53 -0.86 -3.27 -4.81
N SER A 54 -1.61 -3.35 -5.91
CA SER A 54 -1.91 -4.62 -6.59
C SER A 54 -0.65 -5.37 -7.02
N GLN A 55 0.28 -4.67 -7.70
CA GLN A 55 1.58 -5.20 -8.10
C GLN A 55 2.46 -5.57 -6.89
N ALA A 56 2.38 -4.79 -5.82
CA ALA A 56 3.07 -5.08 -4.58
C ALA A 56 2.56 -6.36 -3.94
N PHE A 57 1.25 -6.58 -3.90
CA PHE A 57 0.68 -7.82 -3.38
C PHE A 57 1.06 -9.04 -4.21
N GLU A 58 1.13 -8.92 -5.54
CA GLU A 58 1.67 -9.99 -6.39
C GLU A 58 3.11 -10.32 -5.99
N TYR A 59 3.97 -9.30 -5.83
CA TYR A 59 5.32 -9.50 -5.31
C TYR A 59 5.30 -10.27 -3.98
N ILE A 60 4.48 -9.86 -3.02
CA ILE A 60 4.38 -10.50 -1.70
C ILE A 60 3.99 -11.98 -1.84
N LEU A 61 3.01 -12.28 -2.70
CA LEU A 61 2.55 -13.64 -2.95
C LEU A 61 3.67 -14.53 -3.50
N TYR A 62 4.38 -14.06 -4.53
CA TYR A 62 5.47 -14.82 -5.15
C TYR A 62 6.73 -14.88 -4.29
N ASN A 63 7.02 -13.82 -3.52
CA ASN A 63 8.12 -13.74 -2.56
C ASN A 63 7.84 -14.57 -1.29
N ARG A 64 6.61 -15.06 -1.11
CA ARG A 64 6.15 -15.78 0.09
C ARG A 64 6.22 -14.91 1.36
N GLY A 65 5.75 -13.69 1.23
CA GLY A 65 5.53 -12.76 2.35
C GLY A 65 6.50 -11.59 2.43
N LEU A 66 6.38 -10.85 3.54
CA LEU A 66 7.20 -9.70 3.89
C LEU A 66 7.91 -9.91 5.23
N MET A 67 9.02 -9.21 5.40
CA MET A 67 9.69 -9.03 6.67
C MET A 67 8.94 -7.99 7.53
N GLY A 68 9.21 -8.02 8.84
CA GLY A 68 8.77 -6.96 9.75
C GLY A 68 9.66 -5.71 9.64
N GLU A 69 9.10 -4.55 9.99
CA GLU A 69 9.81 -3.27 10.06
C GLU A 69 11.00 -3.31 11.05
N ASP A 70 10.90 -4.13 12.10
CA ASP A 70 11.99 -4.39 13.05
C ASP A 70 13.23 -5.05 12.40
N SER A 71 13.00 -5.87 11.38
CA SER A 71 13.99 -6.69 10.70
C SER A 71 14.50 -6.02 9.41
N TYR A 72 13.68 -5.17 8.79
CA TYR A 72 14.05 -4.38 7.62
C TYR A 72 13.50 -2.94 7.72
N PRO A 73 14.16 -2.07 8.51
CA PRO A 73 13.66 -0.73 8.79
C PRO A 73 13.58 0.20 7.57
N TYR A 74 12.61 1.10 7.60
CA TYR A 74 12.37 2.11 6.59
C TYR A 74 13.44 3.21 6.54
N ARG A 75 13.88 3.54 5.33
CA ARG A 75 14.99 4.48 5.07
C ARG A 75 14.62 5.64 4.14
N ALA A 76 13.41 5.66 3.58
CA ALA A 76 12.93 6.67 2.65
C ALA A 76 13.87 6.92 1.44
N LYS A 77 14.56 5.88 0.98
CA LYS A 77 15.43 5.91 -0.20
C LYS A 77 15.66 4.50 -0.74
N PRO A 78 15.98 4.34 -2.04
CA PRO A 78 16.35 3.04 -2.58
C PRO A 78 17.60 2.47 -1.90
N GLY A 79 17.56 1.18 -1.60
CA GLY A 79 18.65 0.37 -1.09
C GLY A 79 19.17 -0.64 -2.12
N LEU A 80 19.81 -1.69 -1.62
CA LEU A 80 20.25 -2.82 -2.44
C LEU A 80 19.04 -3.68 -2.82
N SER A 81 19.00 -4.15 -4.06
CA SER A 81 17.94 -5.06 -4.50
C SER A 81 18.03 -6.42 -3.83
N MET A 82 16.93 -7.18 -3.82
CA MET A 82 16.91 -8.54 -3.27
C MET A 82 18.00 -9.45 -3.85
N ALA A 83 18.27 -9.36 -5.15
CA ALA A 83 19.32 -10.14 -5.79
C ALA A 83 20.70 -9.84 -5.17
N TRP A 84 21.01 -8.57 -4.89
CA TRP A 84 22.24 -8.18 -4.22
C TRP A 84 22.27 -8.60 -2.75
N LEU A 85 21.14 -8.49 -2.04
CA LEU A 85 21.03 -8.96 -0.65
C LEU A 85 21.31 -10.47 -0.56
N LEU A 86 20.78 -11.27 -1.48
CA LEU A 86 21.05 -12.71 -1.56
C LEU A 86 22.52 -13.01 -1.85
N VAL A 87 23.16 -12.25 -2.76
CA VAL A 87 24.61 -12.37 -3.02
C VAL A 87 25.44 -12.07 -1.77
N LEU A 88 24.99 -11.14 -0.93
CA LEU A 88 25.62 -10.81 0.34
C LEU A 88 25.32 -11.81 1.47
N GLY A 89 24.63 -12.92 1.17
CA GLY A 89 24.27 -13.95 2.14
C GLY A 89 23.14 -13.53 3.08
N TRP A 90 22.40 -12.46 2.75
CA TRP A 90 21.23 -12.07 3.53
C TRP A 90 20.16 -13.15 3.42
N SER A 91 19.77 -13.71 4.55
CA SER A 91 18.59 -14.56 4.68
C SER A 91 17.86 -14.15 5.95
N GLN A 92 16.59 -13.79 5.80
CA GLN A 92 15.70 -13.53 6.92
C GLN A 92 14.37 -14.21 6.59
N PRO A 93 13.72 -14.84 7.59
CA PRO A 93 12.40 -15.41 7.37
C PRO A 93 11.44 -14.26 7.04
N SER A 94 10.88 -14.26 5.83
CA SER A 94 9.62 -13.55 5.61
C SER A 94 8.58 -14.19 6.51
N GLN A 95 7.67 -13.39 7.07
CA GLN A 95 6.46 -13.99 7.60
C GLN A 95 5.70 -14.55 6.40
N GLU A 96 5.49 -15.88 6.36
CA GLU A 96 4.71 -16.48 5.27
C GLU A 96 3.29 -15.93 5.37
N VAL A 97 3.00 -14.95 4.54
CA VAL A 97 1.67 -14.37 4.43
C VAL A 97 0.96 -15.07 3.29
N ARG A 98 -0.07 -15.83 3.62
CA ARG A 98 -1.03 -16.36 2.65
C ARG A 98 -2.16 -15.33 2.52
N ALA A 99 -1.97 -14.39 1.61
CA ALA A 99 -3.03 -13.46 1.21
C ALA A 99 -3.61 -13.94 -0.12
N GLU A 100 -4.93 -14.04 -0.19
CA GLU A 100 -5.64 -14.16 -1.46
C GLU A 100 -5.95 -12.75 -1.95
N LEU A 101 -5.67 -12.50 -3.23
CA LEU A 101 -5.95 -11.21 -3.84
C LEU A 101 -7.35 -11.21 -4.43
N ASP A 102 -8.18 -10.29 -3.98
CA ASP A 102 -9.49 -10.01 -4.55
C ASP A 102 -9.48 -8.62 -5.23
N PRO A 103 -9.08 -8.54 -6.51
CA PRO A 103 -9.00 -7.27 -7.21
C PRO A 103 -10.40 -6.72 -7.52
N LEU A 104 -10.69 -5.51 -7.03
CA LEU A 104 -11.90 -4.79 -7.39
C LEU A 104 -11.85 -4.29 -8.84
N LEU A 105 -13.02 -4.22 -9.49
CA LEU A 105 -13.15 -3.68 -10.83
C LEU A 105 -12.88 -2.16 -10.82
N GLN A 106 -12.33 -1.65 -11.92
CA GLN A 106 -12.12 -0.22 -12.07
C GLN A 106 -13.46 0.53 -12.02
N TYR A 107 -13.50 1.62 -11.26
CA TYR A 107 -14.69 2.45 -11.02
C TYR A 107 -15.82 1.78 -10.21
N ASP A 108 -15.53 0.67 -9.53
CA ASP A 108 -16.49 -0.02 -8.66
C ASP A 108 -16.39 0.47 -7.20
N GLU A 109 -16.84 1.70 -6.97
CA GLU A 109 -16.85 2.30 -5.61
C GLU A 109 -17.81 1.57 -4.67
N ASP A 110 -18.93 1.04 -5.18
CA ASP A 110 -19.84 0.18 -4.40
C ASP A 110 -19.15 -1.11 -3.94
N GLY A 111 -18.34 -1.73 -4.81
CA GLY A 111 -17.48 -2.86 -4.45
C GLY A 111 -16.45 -2.48 -3.37
N MET A 112 -15.89 -1.26 -3.41
CA MET A 112 -15.03 -0.76 -2.32
C MET A 112 -15.79 -0.62 -1.00
N VAL A 113 -17.02 -0.09 -1.03
CA VAL A 113 -17.87 0.02 0.17
C VAL A 113 -18.16 -1.36 0.76
N GLU A 114 -18.53 -2.34 -0.07
CA GLU A 114 -18.76 -3.71 0.37
C GLU A 114 -17.49 -4.31 1.00
N ALA A 115 -16.34 -4.17 0.35
CA ALA A 115 -15.09 -4.74 0.82
C ALA A 115 -14.63 -4.14 2.16
N VAL A 116 -14.68 -2.80 2.29
CA VAL A 116 -14.35 -2.10 3.55
C VAL A 116 -15.33 -2.49 4.66
N GLY A 117 -16.62 -2.61 4.35
CA GLY A 117 -17.67 -2.90 5.33
C GLY A 117 -17.69 -4.35 5.82
N LYS A 118 -17.28 -5.32 4.98
CA LYS A 118 -17.42 -6.75 5.28
C LYS A 118 -16.12 -7.51 5.45
N HIS A 119 -15.00 -7.02 4.89
CA HIS A 119 -13.77 -7.80 4.79
C HIS A 119 -12.60 -7.14 5.52
N ASN A 120 -12.01 -6.11 4.93
CA ASN A 120 -10.82 -5.44 5.46
C ASN A 120 -10.62 -4.08 4.76
N PRO A 121 -9.74 -3.20 5.30
CA PRO A 121 -9.38 -1.96 4.63
C PRO A 121 -8.89 -2.15 3.19
N VAL A 122 -9.22 -1.23 2.30
CA VAL A 122 -8.93 -1.35 0.86
C VAL A 122 -7.86 -0.35 0.45
N SER A 123 -6.79 -0.84 -0.20
CA SER A 123 -5.80 0.00 -0.86
C SER A 123 -6.40 0.63 -2.12
N PHE A 124 -6.31 1.95 -2.25
CA PHE A 124 -6.73 2.67 -3.46
C PHE A 124 -5.76 3.80 -3.78
N ALA A 125 -5.86 4.35 -4.99
CA ALA A 125 -5.08 5.50 -5.43
C ALA A 125 -5.99 6.61 -5.96
N PHE A 126 -5.56 7.85 -5.76
CA PHE A 126 -6.25 9.04 -6.26
C PHE A 126 -5.25 10.12 -6.69
N GLU A 127 -5.74 11.16 -7.36
CA GLU A 127 -4.92 12.31 -7.72
C GLU A 127 -4.85 13.30 -6.54
N VAL A 128 -3.64 13.51 -6.02
CA VAL A 128 -3.33 14.59 -5.10
C VAL A 128 -3.01 15.85 -5.88
N THR A 129 -3.78 16.90 -5.59
CA THR A 129 -3.62 18.27 -6.08
C THR A 129 -3.08 19.18 -4.97
N SER A 130 -2.73 20.43 -5.30
CA SER A 130 -2.06 21.35 -4.36
C SER A 130 -2.91 21.70 -3.13
N ASP A 131 -4.23 21.72 -3.23
CA ASP A 131 -5.15 21.97 -2.13
C ASP A 131 -5.23 20.80 -1.15
N PHE A 132 -5.17 19.56 -1.62
CA PHE A 132 -5.09 18.38 -0.75
C PHE A 132 -3.88 18.43 0.19
N MET A 133 -2.74 18.94 -0.28
CA MET A 133 -1.53 19.10 0.56
C MET A 133 -1.74 20.02 1.77
N HIS A 134 -2.77 20.86 1.75
CA HIS A 134 -3.13 21.79 2.83
C HIS A 134 -4.37 21.35 3.61
N TYR A 135 -4.95 20.20 3.29
CA TYR A 135 -6.10 19.64 3.99
C TYR A 135 -5.80 19.46 5.48
N ARG A 136 -6.79 19.73 6.34
CA ARG A 136 -6.67 19.60 7.80
C ARG A 136 -7.85 18.92 8.49
N LYS A 137 -9.08 19.13 8.00
CA LYS A 137 -10.32 18.58 8.57
C LYS A 137 -11.50 18.71 7.60
N GLY A 138 -12.56 17.94 7.84
CA GLY A 138 -13.82 17.93 7.08
C GLY A 138 -13.86 16.88 5.97
N VAL A 139 -14.88 16.91 5.12
CA VAL A 139 -14.94 16.05 3.92
C VAL A 139 -14.21 16.75 2.78
N TYR A 140 -13.08 16.20 2.35
CA TYR A 140 -12.32 16.73 1.22
C TYR A 140 -13.05 16.45 -0.10
N SER A 141 -13.16 17.46 -0.95
CA SER A 141 -13.59 17.31 -2.34
C SER A 141 -12.87 18.34 -3.22
N ASN A 142 -12.60 17.98 -4.47
CA ASN A 142 -12.03 18.89 -5.45
C ASN A 142 -12.63 18.61 -6.82
N PRO A 143 -13.41 19.54 -7.42
CA PRO A 143 -14.05 19.32 -8.72
C PRO A 143 -13.08 19.36 -9.90
N ARG A 144 -11.78 19.61 -9.66
CA ARG A 144 -10.73 19.70 -10.68
C ARG A 144 -9.80 18.48 -10.69
N CYS A 145 -9.94 17.53 -9.77
CA CYS A 145 -9.20 16.29 -9.88
C CYS A 145 -9.73 15.47 -11.06
N GLU A 146 -8.82 14.81 -11.76
CA GLU A 146 -9.14 13.86 -12.79
C GLU A 146 -9.41 12.48 -12.16
N HIS A 147 -10.38 11.77 -12.72
CA HIS A 147 -10.80 10.45 -12.22
C HIS A 147 -10.19 9.30 -13.03
N THR A 148 -9.18 9.57 -13.87
CA THR A 148 -8.61 8.56 -14.76
C THR A 148 -7.38 7.88 -14.16
N PRO A 149 -7.10 6.60 -14.51
CA PRO A 149 -6.02 5.83 -13.89
C PRO A 149 -4.62 6.37 -14.20
N ASP A 150 -4.45 7.14 -15.27
CA ASP A 150 -3.18 7.76 -15.64
C ASP A 150 -2.84 9.01 -14.82
N LYS A 151 -3.80 9.52 -14.04
CA LYS A 151 -3.66 10.77 -13.26
C LYS A 151 -3.48 10.54 -11.77
N VAL A 152 -3.88 9.38 -11.27
CA VAL A 152 -3.64 9.03 -9.87
C VAL A 152 -2.15 9.04 -9.59
N ASN A 153 -1.76 9.66 -8.47
CA ASN A 153 -0.35 9.90 -8.14
C ASN A 153 -0.02 9.55 -6.67
N HIS A 154 -1.02 9.14 -5.90
CA HIS A 154 -0.88 8.81 -4.51
C HIS A 154 -1.77 7.63 -4.11
N ALA A 155 -1.19 6.66 -3.41
CA ALA A 155 -1.89 5.49 -2.89
C ALA A 155 -2.08 5.60 -1.37
N VAL A 156 -3.27 5.27 -0.90
CA VAL A 156 -3.69 5.35 0.51
C VAL A 156 -4.55 4.15 0.88
N LEU A 157 -5.10 4.15 2.09
CA LEU A 157 -5.88 3.04 2.65
C LEU A 157 -7.26 3.54 3.11
N ALA A 158 -8.32 2.99 2.53
CA ALA A 158 -9.69 3.20 3.01
C ALA A 158 -9.94 2.28 4.21
N VAL A 159 -10.08 2.86 5.40
CA VAL A 159 -10.26 2.11 6.67
C VAL A 159 -11.70 2.10 7.19
N GLY A 160 -12.61 2.78 6.48
CA GLY A 160 -14.01 2.93 6.87
C GLY A 160 -14.70 3.97 5.99
N TYR A 161 -16.02 4.10 6.18
CA TYR A 161 -16.86 5.09 5.52
C TYR A 161 -17.99 5.53 6.46
N GLY A 162 -18.62 6.65 6.15
CA GLY A 162 -19.73 7.23 6.90
C GLY A 162 -20.30 8.45 6.15
N GLU A 163 -21.27 9.12 6.75
CA GLU A 163 -21.94 10.28 6.17
C GLU A 163 -21.94 11.44 7.18
N GLU A 164 -21.64 12.64 6.72
CA GLU A 164 -21.69 13.88 7.47
C GLU A 164 -22.57 14.88 6.70
N ASN A 165 -23.72 15.27 7.26
CA ASN A 165 -24.64 16.26 6.68
C ASN A 165 -25.18 15.95 5.27
N GLY A 166 -25.41 14.68 4.91
CA GLY A 166 -25.86 14.34 3.56
C GLY A 166 -24.73 14.20 2.54
N THR A 167 -23.47 14.22 2.99
CA THR A 167 -22.26 14.04 2.19
C THR A 167 -21.36 12.95 2.76
#